data_AF-A0A2S2CUK5-F1
#
_entry.id   AF-A0A2S2CUK5-F1
#
_cell.length_a   1.000
_cell.length_b   1.000
_cell.length_c   1.000
_cell.angle_alpha   90.00
_cell.angle_beta   90.00
_cell.angle_gamma   90.00
#
_symmetry.space_group_name_H-M   'P 1'
#
loop_
_entity.id
_entity.type
_entity.pdbx_description
1 polymer ?
#
loop_
_entity_poly.entity_id
_entity_poly.type
_entity_poly.pdbx_seq_one_letter_code
_entity_poly.pdbx_strand_id
1 'polypeptide(L)'
;MRVALVNPPWSFDGSIYFGCREPHLPLEFGYAKALIERAGSEAEIIDAQLLSLTPQELRERVAAVRPDLIVVTTAPSYLFWRCAPPELRVPQETVALLRPLGARMVAVGPHASTTPRAALAKLDVDAAVMGECEEVLARLTTDDWTAVQSLVRRDRDGTVHLQGGLAEVDFASLPALSWPDAWVRRHHHHHHRFDVPPKGPGAEVEASRGCPYRCSFCAKETFRDRYRRRPVPVMMEEIDRLIAQGVEYLYFIDEIFLPNEELLAALVDRPVRFGIQTRIDLWKPPMIELLGRAGCVSIEAGVESLTPEGRNALDKNCRMDTDTLTRRLILAKQHVAFVQANLIASGTDTPEMVRAWRDELRSHGVWANDPVPLFRYPGSPDYRKAWGLPDDLAWERAVDDYLANHTSFSDIQEERPLPLQALERPPRRAVA
;
A
#
# COMPACT_ATOMS: atom_id res chain seq x y z
N MET A 1 -22.52 8.71 -15.80
CA MET A 1 -21.61 7.77 -16.50
C MET A 1 -21.55 6.46 -15.73
N ARG A 2 -21.13 5.37 -16.36
CA ARG A 2 -20.87 4.08 -15.71
C ARG A 2 -19.38 3.81 -15.63
N VAL A 3 -18.91 3.55 -14.42
CA VAL A 3 -17.48 3.38 -14.11
C VAL A 3 -17.21 1.96 -13.66
N ALA A 4 -16.26 1.29 -14.31
CA ALA A 4 -15.73 0.01 -13.84
C ALA A 4 -14.40 0.26 -13.11
N LEU A 5 -14.36 0.02 -11.80
CA LEU A 5 -13.17 0.09 -10.96
C LEU A 5 -12.53 -1.30 -10.88
N VAL A 6 -11.43 -1.52 -11.60
CA VAL A 6 -10.85 -2.84 -11.81
C VAL A 6 -9.61 -3.04 -10.94
N ASN A 7 -9.68 -3.97 -10.00
CA ASN A 7 -8.51 -4.51 -9.30
C ASN A 7 -8.00 -5.73 -10.08
N PRO A 8 -6.79 -5.68 -10.68
CA PRO A 8 -6.25 -6.75 -11.52
C PRO A 8 -6.05 -8.10 -10.83
N PRO A 9 -5.93 -9.21 -11.59
CA PRO A 9 -5.52 -10.50 -11.05
C PRO A 9 -4.00 -10.51 -10.84
N TRP A 10 -3.56 -9.96 -9.70
CA TRP A 10 -2.14 -9.76 -9.40
C TRP A 10 -1.31 -11.06 -9.42
N SER A 11 -0.17 -10.98 -10.11
CA SER A 11 0.92 -11.95 -10.08
C SER A 11 2.23 -11.16 -10.08
N PHE A 12 3.21 -11.64 -9.31
CA PHE A 12 4.52 -10.99 -9.17
C PHE A 12 5.66 -11.87 -9.68
N ASP A 13 5.35 -12.82 -10.56
CA ASP A 13 6.34 -13.73 -11.11
C ASP A 13 7.47 -12.96 -11.80
N GLY A 14 8.71 -13.27 -11.40
CA GLY A 14 9.92 -12.59 -11.85
C GLY A 14 10.12 -11.17 -11.29
N SER A 15 9.25 -10.66 -10.43
CA SER A 15 9.39 -9.34 -9.80
C SER A 15 10.30 -9.37 -8.58
N ILE A 16 10.95 -8.24 -8.27
CA ILE A 16 11.64 -8.05 -6.98
C ILE A 16 10.66 -7.77 -5.82
N TYR A 17 9.35 -7.67 -6.12
CA TYR A 17 8.30 -7.42 -5.13
C TYR A 17 8.25 -8.53 -4.07
N PHE A 18 8.23 -8.13 -2.81
CA PHE A 18 8.30 -9.02 -1.64
C PHE A 18 7.18 -8.79 -0.63
N GLY A 19 6.16 -8.03 -1.01
CA GLY A 19 4.99 -7.81 -0.15
C GLY A 19 3.97 -8.94 -0.24
N CYS A 20 2.78 -8.69 0.30
CA CYS A 20 1.74 -9.71 0.37
C CYS A 20 1.16 -10.05 -1.01
N ARG A 21 1.00 -11.35 -1.28
CA ARG A 21 0.42 -11.88 -2.52
C ARG A 21 -1.06 -12.25 -2.36
N GLU A 22 -1.58 -12.24 -1.13
CA GLU A 22 -2.98 -12.51 -0.83
C GLU A 22 -3.87 -11.33 -1.29
N PRO A 23 -5.15 -11.58 -1.64
CA PRO A 23 -6.08 -10.51 -1.94
C PRO A 23 -6.38 -9.68 -0.70
N HIS A 24 -6.64 -8.40 -0.92
CA HIS A 24 -7.00 -7.41 0.09
C HIS A 24 -8.23 -6.62 -0.38
N LEU A 25 -9.01 -6.09 0.55
CA LEU A 25 -10.16 -5.25 0.19
C LEU A 25 -9.66 -3.91 -0.41
N PRO A 26 -10.12 -3.50 -1.62
CA PRO A 26 -9.60 -2.33 -2.31
C PRO A 26 -10.18 -1.02 -1.75
N LEU A 27 -9.69 -0.58 -0.58
CA LEU A 27 -10.25 0.55 0.16
C LEU A 27 -10.37 1.82 -0.70
N GLU A 28 -9.38 2.12 -1.56
CA GLU A 28 -9.43 3.20 -2.56
C GLU A 28 -10.68 3.15 -3.42
N PHE A 29 -11.02 1.97 -3.92
CA PHE A 29 -12.16 1.79 -4.79
C PHE A 29 -13.46 1.78 -4.01
N GLY A 30 -13.45 1.32 -2.75
CA GLY A 30 -14.58 1.50 -1.84
C GLY A 30 -14.93 2.97 -1.66
N TYR A 31 -13.93 3.81 -1.36
CA TYR A 31 -14.11 5.25 -1.21
C TYR A 31 -14.47 5.92 -2.54
N ALA A 32 -13.74 5.63 -3.62
CA ALA A 32 -13.99 6.19 -4.95
C ALA A 32 -15.40 5.84 -5.45
N LYS A 33 -15.86 4.60 -5.29
CA LYS A 33 -17.23 4.19 -5.61
C LYS A 33 -18.24 5.07 -4.89
N ALA A 34 -18.10 5.23 -3.57
CA ALA A 34 -19.03 6.05 -2.79
C ALA A 34 -19.02 7.52 -3.23
N LEU A 35 -17.87 8.09 -3.60
CA LEU A 35 -17.78 9.47 -4.10
C LEU A 35 -18.34 9.62 -5.53
N ILE A 36 -18.10 8.66 -6.41
CA ILE A 36 -18.65 8.62 -7.77
C ILE A 36 -20.19 8.54 -7.73
N GLU A 37 -20.74 7.70 -6.84
CA GLU A 37 -22.18 7.54 -6.65
C GLU A 37 -22.82 8.81 -6.08
N ARG A 38 -22.16 9.47 -5.12
CA ARG A 38 -22.59 10.79 -4.61
C ARG A 38 -22.58 11.87 -5.69
N ALA A 39 -21.70 11.76 -6.69
CA ALA A 39 -21.66 12.64 -7.85
C ALA A 39 -22.72 12.31 -8.92
N GLY A 40 -23.56 11.28 -8.71
CA GLY A 40 -24.66 10.91 -9.61
C GLY A 40 -24.27 9.99 -10.75
N SER A 41 -23.09 9.37 -10.70
CA SER A 41 -22.66 8.33 -11.65
C SER A 41 -22.72 6.93 -11.02
N GLU A 42 -22.77 5.89 -11.84
CA GLU A 42 -22.77 4.50 -11.39
C GLU A 42 -21.32 3.99 -11.34
N ALA A 43 -20.96 3.25 -10.29
CA ALA A 43 -19.65 2.62 -10.18
C ALA A 43 -19.76 1.17 -9.73
N GLU A 44 -19.00 0.28 -10.36
CA GLU A 44 -18.90 -1.14 -9.98
C GLU A 44 -17.43 -1.51 -9.76
N ILE A 45 -17.13 -2.14 -8.62
CA ILE A 45 -15.79 -2.66 -8.33
C ILE A 45 -15.74 -4.10 -8.82
N ILE A 46 -14.79 -4.39 -9.71
CA ILE A 46 -14.51 -5.73 -10.21
C ILE A 46 -13.14 -6.14 -9.70
N ASP A 47 -13.13 -6.94 -8.64
CA ASP A 47 -11.90 -7.44 -8.04
C ASP A 47 -11.52 -8.81 -8.58
N ALA A 48 -10.56 -8.84 -9.52
CA ALA A 48 -10.12 -10.06 -10.15
C ALA A 48 -9.23 -10.92 -9.25
N GLN A 49 -8.48 -10.32 -8.31
CA GLN A 49 -7.63 -11.05 -7.38
C GLN A 49 -8.47 -11.80 -6.33
N LEU A 50 -9.36 -11.07 -5.63
CA LEU A 50 -10.22 -11.62 -4.58
C LEU A 50 -11.20 -12.67 -5.12
N LEU A 51 -11.69 -12.48 -6.35
CA LEU A 51 -12.65 -13.39 -6.98
C LEU A 51 -11.99 -14.45 -7.85
N SER A 52 -10.65 -14.46 -7.92
CA SER A 52 -9.84 -15.40 -8.70
C SER A 52 -10.30 -15.51 -10.16
N LEU A 53 -10.57 -14.36 -10.79
CA LEU A 53 -11.10 -14.31 -12.15
C LEU A 53 -10.01 -14.63 -13.17
N THR A 54 -10.36 -15.47 -14.15
CA THR A 54 -9.58 -15.59 -15.37
C THR A 54 -9.66 -14.30 -16.19
N PRO A 55 -8.70 -14.05 -17.12
CA PRO A 55 -8.77 -12.89 -18.02
C PRO A 55 -10.08 -12.79 -18.80
N GLN A 56 -10.64 -13.94 -19.22
CA GLN A 56 -11.90 -13.95 -19.95
C GLN A 56 -13.07 -13.54 -19.06
N GLU A 57 -13.18 -14.10 -17.86
CA GLU A 57 -14.24 -13.75 -16.90
C GLU A 57 -14.15 -12.27 -16.47
N LEU A 58 -12.92 -11.75 -16.26
CA LEU A 58 -12.71 -10.34 -15.98
C LEU A 58 -13.27 -9.47 -17.12
N ARG A 59 -12.90 -9.77 -18.37
CA ARG A 59 -13.38 -9.03 -19.54
C ARG A 59 -14.90 -9.09 -19.66
N GLU A 60 -15.50 -10.26 -19.45
CA GLU A 60 -16.96 -10.44 -19.51
C GLU A 60 -17.69 -9.64 -18.44
N ARG A 61 -17.18 -9.64 -17.20
CA ARG A 61 -17.76 -8.84 -16.11
C ARG A 61 -17.66 -7.34 -16.37
N VAL A 62 -16.49 -6.86 -16.80
CA VAL A 62 -16.33 -5.45 -17.17
C VAL A 62 -17.26 -5.09 -18.34
N ALA A 63 -17.40 -5.96 -19.34
CA ALA A 63 -18.31 -5.73 -20.47
C ALA A 63 -19.79 -5.66 -20.04
N ALA A 64 -20.20 -6.45 -19.03
CA ALA A 64 -21.56 -6.44 -18.51
C ALA A 64 -21.97 -5.10 -17.89
N VAL A 65 -21.02 -4.37 -17.28
CA VAL A 65 -21.24 -2.99 -16.79
C VAL A 65 -21.58 -2.04 -17.96
N ARG A 66 -21.02 -2.32 -19.15
CA ARG A 66 -20.98 -1.42 -20.33
C ARG A 66 -20.43 -0.03 -19.91
N PRO A 67 -19.18 0.03 -19.42
CA PRO A 67 -18.62 1.22 -18.81
C PRO A 67 -18.35 2.31 -19.85
N ASP A 68 -18.54 3.57 -19.44
CA ASP A 68 -18.03 4.74 -20.16
C ASP A 68 -16.55 5.00 -19.77
N LEU A 69 -16.18 4.60 -18.55
CA LEU A 69 -14.87 4.75 -17.94
C LEU A 69 -14.43 3.45 -17.26
N ILE A 70 -13.22 3.00 -17.58
CA ILE A 70 -12.54 1.88 -16.91
C ILE A 70 -11.36 2.44 -16.13
N VAL A 71 -11.28 2.13 -14.84
CA VAL A 71 -10.18 2.51 -13.96
C VAL A 71 -9.38 1.26 -13.62
N VAL A 72 -8.07 1.28 -13.79
CA VAL A 72 -7.17 0.17 -13.46
C VAL A 72 -6.13 0.65 -12.45
N THR A 73 -5.98 -0.05 -11.32
CA THR A 73 -4.91 0.27 -10.36
C THR A 73 -3.55 -0.27 -10.82
N THR A 74 -2.49 0.44 -10.46
CA THR A 74 -1.09 0.11 -10.80
C THR A 74 -0.35 -0.61 -9.67
N ALA A 75 -1.00 -0.83 -8.53
CA ALA A 75 -0.55 -1.68 -7.45
C ALA A 75 -1.79 -2.32 -6.78
N PRO A 76 -1.68 -3.48 -6.12
CA PRO A 76 -2.79 -3.99 -5.31
C PRO A 76 -3.19 -2.97 -4.22
N SER A 77 -4.35 -3.15 -3.60
CA SER A 77 -4.95 -2.16 -2.68
C SER A 77 -3.99 -1.58 -1.65
N TYR A 78 -4.18 -0.33 -1.22
CA TYR A 78 -3.34 0.58 -0.39
C TYR A 78 -2.25 0.11 0.60
N LEU A 79 -1.99 -1.17 0.85
CA LEU A 79 -0.79 -1.69 1.52
C LEU A 79 0.56 -1.26 0.86
N PHE A 80 0.52 -0.57 -0.27
CA PHE A 80 1.66 -0.37 -1.16
C PHE A 80 2.37 0.97 -1.01
N TRP A 81 2.01 1.76 0.00
CA TRP A 81 2.96 2.77 0.53
C TRP A 81 4.24 2.11 1.06
N ARG A 82 4.15 0.84 1.48
CA ARG A 82 5.27 0.11 2.05
C ARG A 82 6.28 -0.29 0.97
N CYS A 83 5.80 -0.74 -0.21
CA CYS A 83 6.61 -1.23 -1.32
C CYS A 83 5.77 -1.36 -2.60
N ALA A 84 5.54 -0.30 -3.39
CA ALA A 84 4.87 -0.48 -4.69
C ALA A 84 5.63 -1.51 -5.54
N PRO A 85 4.95 -2.48 -6.20
CA PRO A 85 5.63 -3.33 -7.17
C PRO A 85 6.27 -2.41 -8.21
N PRO A 86 7.55 -2.59 -8.56
CA PRO A 86 8.21 -1.67 -9.49
C PRO A 86 7.79 -1.86 -10.94
N GLU A 87 7.10 -2.96 -11.24
CA GLU A 87 6.67 -3.36 -12.57
C GLU A 87 5.22 -2.98 -12.85
N LEU A 88 4.91 -2.77 -14.13
CA LEU A 88 3.56 -2.49 -14.64
C LEU A 88 2.99 -3.60 -15.53
N ARG A 89 3.58 -4.80 -15.57
CA ARG A 89 3.16 -5.95 -16.40
C ARG A 89 1.69 -6.29 -16.18
N VAL A 90 1.25 -6.53 -14.96
CA VAL A 90 -0.15 -6.92 -14.68
C VAL A 90 -1.15 -5.81 -15.07
N PRO A 91 -0.92 -4.53 -14.72
CA PRO A 91 -1.71 -3.42 -15.23
C PRO A 91 -1.71 -3.32 -16.77
N GLN A 92 -0.56 -3.49 -17.43
CA GLN A 92 -0.45 -3.47 -18.89
C GLN A 92 -1.27 -4.58 -19.56
N GLU A 93 -1.21 -5.80 -19.02
CA GLU A 93 -1.99 -6.95 -19.47
C GLU A 93 -3.48 -6.69 -19.32
N THR A 94 -3.89 -6.16 -18.16
CA THR A 94 -5.28 -5.81 -17.86
C THR A 94 -5.80 -4.72 -18.79
N VAL A 95 -5.01 -3.66 -19.02
CA VAL A 95 -5.38 -2.58 -19.93
C VAL A 95 -5.51 -3.10 -21.36
N ALA A 96 -4.56 -3.91 -21.83
CA ALA A 96 -4.61 -4.49 -23.18
C ALA A 96 -5.83 -5.39 -23.39
N LEU A 97 -6.22 -6.17 -22.38
CA LEU A 97 -7.39 -7.05 -22.37
C LEU A 97 -8.71 -6.27 -22.49
N LEU A 98 -8.80 -5.13 -21.79
CA LEU A 98 -10.03 -4.33 -21.67
C LEU A 98 -10.16 -3.24 -22.73
N ARG A 99 -9.06 -2.80 -23.35
CA ARG A 99 -9.04 -1.77 -24.41
C ARG A 99 -10.09 -1.99 -25.51
N PRO A 100 -10.33 -3.21 -26.03
CA PRO A 100 -11.31 -3.43 -27.10
C PRO A 100 -12.77 -3.15 -26.70
N LEU A 101 -13.06 -2.89 -25.42
CA LEU A 101 -14.38 -2.48 -24.96
C LEU A 101 -14.72 -1.02 -25.33
N GLY A 102 -13.73 -0.22 -25.74
CA GLY A 102 -13.95 1.15 -26.27
C GLY A 102 -14.23 2.22 -25.22
N ALA A 103 -14.26 1.88 -23.93
CA ALA A 103 -14.36 2.82 -22.83
C ALA A 103 -13.06 3.63 -22.66
N ARG A 104 -13.17 4.85 -22.11
CA ARG A 104 -11.98 5.62 -21.71
C ARG A 104 -11.29 4.88 -20.57
N MET A 105 -9.95 4.89 -20.55
CA MET A 105 -9.15 4.17 -19.58
C MET A 105 -8.33 5.13 -18.72
N VAL A 106 -8.42 4.94 -17.41
CA VAL A 106 -7.69 5.72 -16.41
C VAL A 106 -6.87 4.78 -15.53
N ALA A 107 -5.61 5.12 -15.29
CA ALA A 107 -4.78 4.43 -14.30
C ALA A 107 -4.75 5.18 -12.97
N VAL A 108 -4.69 4.44 -11.86
CA VAL A 108 -4.50 5.02 -10.52
C VAL A 108 -3.40 4.28 -9.75
N GLY A 109 -2.77 4.97 -8.80
CA GLY A 109 -1.75 4.38 -7.92
C GLY A 109 -0.40 5.12 -7.99
N PRO A 110 0.62 4.58 -7.32
CA PRO A 110 1.85 5.32 -7.02
C PRO A 110 2.69 5.64 -8.27
N HIS A 111 2.63 4.80 -9.31
CA HIS A 111 3.46 4.94 -10.50
C HIS A 111 3.30 6.27 -11.23
N ALA A 112 2.05 6.70 -11.46
CA ALA A 112 1.78 7.98 -12.11
C ALA A 112 2.12 9.19 -11.22
N SER A 113 2.17 8.98 -9.90
CA SER A 113 2.56 10.01 -8.95
C SER A 113 4.08 10.25 -8.95
N THR A 114 4.86 9.21 -9.26
CA THR A 114 6.32 9.29 -9.34
C THR A 114 6.83 9.57 -10.76
N THR A 115 6.34 8.85 -11.77
CA THR A 115 6.76 8.95 -13.17
C THR A 115 5.54 9.09 -14.11
N PRO A 116 4.84 10.23 -14.09
CA PRO A 116 3.54 10.40 -14.76
C PRO A 116 3.56 10.10 -16.26
N ARG A 117 4.55 10.62 -16.99
CA ARG A 117 4.65 10.42 -18.44
C ARG A 117 4.97 8.97 -18.78
N ALA A 118 5.93 8.36 -18.08
CA ALA A 118 6.25 6.95 -18.23
C ALA A 118 5.06 6.04 -17.92
N ALA A 119 4.33 6.27 -16.82
CA ALA A 119 3.15 5.49 -16.46
C ALA A 119 2.06 5.57 -17.54
N LEU A 120 1.73 6.79 -18.00
CA LEU A 120 0.78 7.02 -19.10
C LEU A 120 1.20 6.29 -20.39
N ALA A 121 2.49 6.33 -20.74
CA ALA A 121 3.02 5.73 -21.96
C ALA A 121 3.06 4.20 -21.89
N LYS A 122 3.57 3.64 -20.79
CA LYS A 122 3.70 2.19 -20.57
C LYS A 122 2.36 1.49 -20.48
N LEU A 123 1.39 2.10 -19.80
CA LEU A 123 0.04 1.54 -19.64
C LEU A 123 -0.85 1.77 -20.86
N ASP A 124 -0.47 2.67 -21.77
CA ASP A 124 -1.25 3.07 -22.95
C ASP A 124 -2.59 3.75 -22.60
N VAL A 125 -2.85 4.15 -21.36
CA VAL A 125 -4.15 4.71 -20.91
C VAL A 125 -4.40 6.14 -21.41
N ASP A 126 -5.66 6.59 -21.33
CA ASP A 126 -6.06 7.94 -21.76
C ASP A 126 -5.66 8.99 -20.70
N ALA A 127 -5.68 8.61 -19.43
CA ALA A 127 -5.13 9.43 -18.35
C ALA A 127 -4.65 8.57 -17.16
N ALA A 128 -3.84 9.16 -16.28
CA ALA A 128 -3.48 8.58 -15.00
C ALA A 128 -3.55 9.62 -13.89
N VAL A 129 -4.07 9.24 -12.74
CA VAL A 129 -4.19 10.12 -11.57
C VAL A 129 -2.86 10.19 -10.83
N MET A 130 -2.46 11.39 -10.44
CA MET A 130 -1.26 11.66 -9.63
C MET A 130 -1.69 11.94 -8.19
N GLY A 131 -1.21 11.15 -7.22
CA GLY A 131 -1.63 11.22 -5.82
C GLY A 131 -2.87 10.38 -5.52
N GLU A 132 -3.59 10.75 -4.46
CA GLU A 132 -4.80 10.06 -3.99
C GLU A 132 -5.95 10.19 -5.02
N CYS A 133 -6.65 9.08 -5.31
CA CYS A 133 -7.47 9.00 -6.51
C CYS A 133 -8.95 9.26 -6.28
N GLU A 134 -9.44 9.13 -5.05
CA GLU A 134 -10.86 8.98 -4.76
C GLU A 134 -11.69 10.17 -5.23
N GLU A 135 -11.28 11.39 -4.89
CA GLU A 135 -11.96 12.62 -5.33
C GLU A 135 -11.71 12.93 -6.81
N VAL A 136 -10.54 12.59 -7.34
CA VAL A 136 -10.19 12.85 -8.74
C VAL A 136 -11.04 11.99 -9.65
N LEU A 137 -11.23 10.70 -9.32
CA LEU A 137 -12.08 9.78 -10.07
C LEU A 137 -13.53 10.26 -10.13
N ALA A 138 -14.07 10.81 -9.05
CA ALA A 138 -15.40 11.43 -9.05
C ALA A 138 -15.49 12.64 -9.99
N ARG A 139 -14.40 13.40 -10.18
CA ARG A 139 -14.34 14.53 -11.13
C ARG A 139 -14.08 14.10 -12.58
N LEU A 140 -13.67 12.84 -12.82
CA LEU A 140 -13.46 12.30 -14.16
C LEU A 140 -14.74 11.71 -14.79
N THR A 141 -15.87 11.69 -14.08
CA THR A 141 -17.17 11.26 -14.63
C THR A 141 -17.84 12.35 -15.47
N THR A 142 -17.07 12.91 -16.41
CA THR A 142 -17.45 13.95 -17.37
C THR A 142 -16.69 13.72 -18.68
N ASP A 143 -17.16 14.32 -19.78
CA ASP A 143 -16.52 14.19 -21.09
C ASP A 143 -15.22 15.01 -21.19
N ASP A 144 -15.13 16.12 -20.46
CA ASP A 144 -13.99 17.04 -20.51
C ASP A 144 -13.12 16.96 -19.24
N TRP A 145 -11.86 16.54 -19.42
CA TRP A 145 -10.87 16.43 -18.34
C TRP A 145 -9.87 17.59 -18.30
N THR A 146 -10.01 18.62 -19.16
CA THR A 146 -9.04 19.71 -19.29
C THR A 146 -8.90 20.58 -18.04
N ALA A 147 -9.95 20.69 -17.22
CA ALA A 147 -9.93 21.42 -15.96
C ALA A 147 -9.53 20.56 -14.75
N VAL A 148 -9.51 19.22 -14.89
CA VAL A 148 -9.26 18.29 -13.77
C VAL A 148 -7.78 18.34 -13.39
N GLN A 149 -7.51 18.71 -12.14
CA GLN A 149 -6.16 18.73 -11.56
C GLN A 149 -5.73 17.33 -11.14
N SER A 150 -4.42 17.17 -10.92
CA SER A 150 -3.80 15.93 -10.46
C SER A 150 -3.93 14.79 -11.46
N LEU A 151 -3.80 15.14 -12.74
CA LEU A 151 -3.98 14.25 -13.86
C LEU A 151 -2.84 14.40 -14.87
N VAL A 152 -2.29 13.28 -15.32
CA VAL A 152 -1.52 13.23 -16.57
C VAL A 152 -2.43 12.61 -17.62
N ARG A 153 -2.68 13.30 -18.74
CA ARG A 153 -3.61 12.84 -19.79
C ARG A 153 -3.02 12.95 -21.17
N ARG A 154 -3.59 12.17 -22.09
CA ARG A 154 -3.30 12.19 -23.51
C ARG A 154 -4.50 12.71 -24.28
N ASP A 155 -4.30 13.69 -25.15
CA ASP A 155 -5.31 14.10 -26.12
C ASP A 155 -5.37 13.14 -27.32
N ARG A 156 -6.43 13.26 -28.12
CA ARG A 156 -6.64 12.42 -29.31
C ARG A 156 -5.52 12.57 -30.35
N ASP A 157 -4.83 13.71 -30.37
CA ASP A 157 -3.68 13.96 -31.23
C ASP A 157 -2.35 13.40 -30.66
N GLY A 158 -2.41 12.77 -29.48
CA GLY A 158 -1.25 12.21 -28.78
C GLY A 158 -0.55 13.18 -27.84
N THR A 159 -0.96 14.45 -27.77
CA THR A 159 -0.36 15.46 -26.89
C THR A 159 -0.54 15.09 -25.42
N VAL A 160 0.54 15.13 -24.64
CA VAL A 160 0.51 14.77 -23.20
C VAL A 160 0.52 16.01 -22.32
N HIS A 161 -0.52 16.14 -21.49
CA HIS A 161 -0.70 17.22 -20.52
C HIS A 161 -0.48 16.72 -19.11
N LEU A 162 0.32 17.45 -18.31
CA LEU A 162 0.37 17.29 -16.86
C LEU A 162 -0.40 18.45 -16.24
N GLN A 163 -1.40 18.15 -15.42
CA GLN A 163 -2.32 19.12 -14.85
C GLN A 163 -2.19 19.10 -13.33
N GLY A 164 -1.65 20.18 -12.75
CA GLY A 164 -1.53 20.34 -11.29
C GLY A 164 -0.46 19.45 -10.66
N GLY A 165 -0.55 19.30 -9.34
CA GLY A 165 0.34 18.46 -8.51
C GLY A 165 -0.34 17.19 -8.02
N LEU A 166 0.23 16.56 -7.00
CA LEU A 166 -0.34 15.36 -6.38
C LEU A 166 -1.67 15.70 -5.68
N ALA A 167 -2.70 14.89 -5.92
CA ALA A 167 -3.94 14.96 -5.19
C ALA A 167 -3.74 14.46 -3.75
N GLU A 168 -4.39 15.16 -2.82
CA GLU A 168 -4.50 14.82 -1.41
C GLU A 168 -5.98 14.90 -1.05
N VAL A 169 -6.59 13.77 -0.69
CA VAL A 169 -8.03 13.70 -0.38
C VAL A 169 -8.27 14.21 1.03
N ASP A 170 -9.44 14.84 1.24
CA ASP A 170 -9.91 15.10 2.60
C ASP A 170 -10.32 13.79 3.28
N PHE A 171 -9.32 13.12 3.86
CA PHE A 171 -9.45 11.82 4.48
C PHE A 171 -10.51 11.79 5.60
N ALA A 172 -10.74 12.92 6.28
CA ALA A 172 -11.73 13.01 7.34
C ALA A 172 -13.18 12.99 6.82
N SER A 173 -13.38 13.33 5.55
CA SER A 173 -14.70 13.36 4.89
C SER A 173 -15.09 12.01 4.25
N LEU A 174 -14.15 11.06 4.16
CA LEU A 174 -14.39 9.78 3.51
C LEU A 174 -15.41 8.93 4.28
N PRO A 175 -16.38 8.32 3.58
CA PRO A 175 -17.46 7.56 4.22
C PRO A 175 -16.96 6.28 4.87
N ALA A 176 -17.72 5.77 5.83
CA ALA A 176 -17.61 4.41 6.32
C ALA A 176 -17.84 3.42 5.15
N LEU A 177 -16.93 2.48 4.93
CA LEU A 177 -17.00 1.53 3.82
C LEU A 177 -17.99 0.41 4.12
N SER A 178 -18.51 -0.18 3.05
CA SER A 178 -19.38 -1.35 3.09
C SER A 178 -18.99 -2.29 1.96
N TRP A 179 -18.88 -3.57 2.29
CA TRP A 179 -18.45 -4.60 1.36
C TRP A 179 -19.56 -5.63 1.15
N PRO A 180 -19.66 -6.25 -0.04
CA PRO A 180 -20.56 -7.38 -0.22
C PRO A 180 -20.18 -8.54 0.71
N ASP A 181 -21.16 -9.18 1.35
CA ASP A 181 -20.88 -10.32 2.25
C ASP A 181 -20.08 -11.43 1.56
N ALA A 182 -20.31 -11.63 0.25
CA ALA A 182 -19.61 -12.63 -0.53
C ALA A 182 -18.11 -12.32 -0.74
N TRP A 183 -17.71 -11.05 -0.63
CA TRP A 183 -16.31 -10.60 -0.67
C TRP A 183 -15.65 -10.82 0.68
N VAL A 184 -16.29 -10.34 1.75
CA VAL A 184 -15.81 -10.54 3.12
C VAL A 184 -15.61 -12.03 3.41
N ARG A 185 -16.58 -12.88 3.06
CA ARG A 185 -16.45 -14.33 3.23
C ARG A 185 -15.31 -14.99 2.45
N ARG A 186 -14.79 -14.37 1.38
CA ARG A 186 -13.64 -14.86 0.60
C ARG A 186 -12.30 -14.35 1.12
N HIS A 187 -12.33 -13.30 1.93
CA HIS A 187 -11.12 -12.67 2.45
C HIS A 187 -10.65 -13.38 3.72
N HIS A 188 -9.91 -14.48 3.55
CA HIS A 188 -9.41 -15.32 4.65
C HIS A 188 -8.06 -14.88 5.22
N HIS A 189 -7.41 -13.92 4.57
CA HIS A 189 -6.08 -13.48 4.95
C HIS A 189 -6.08 -12.67 6.24
N HIS A 190 -5.19 -13.04 7.17
CA HIS A 190 -4.91 -12.28 8.39
C HIS A 190 -3.50 -11.73 8.31
N HIS A 191 -3.38 -10.53 7.74
CA HIS A 191 -2.08 -9.93 7.47
C HIS A 191 -1.23 -9.76 8.74
N HIS A 192 0.04 -10.21 8.67
CA HIS A 192 1.00 -10.24 9.78
C HIS A 192 0.51 -10.93 11.07
N ARG A 193 -0.37 -11.93 10.94
CA ARG A 193 -0.80 -12.78 12.07
C ARG A 193 -0.26 -14.19 11.91
N PHE A 194 0.60 -14.61 12.85
CA PHE A 194 1.32 -15.90 12.77
C PHE A 194 1.15 -16.77 14.01
N ASP A 195 0.47 -16.28 15.04
CA ASP A 195 0.26 -16.99 16.31
C ASP A 195 -0.79 -18.11 16.17
N VAL A 196 -1.81 -17.90 15.34
CA VAL A 196 -2.89 -18.87 15.10
C VAL A 196 -3.38 -18.82 13.65
N PRO A 197 -3.84 -19.95 13.08
CA PRO A 197 -4.50 -19.95 11.78
C PRO A 197 -5.83 -19.15 11.82
N PRO A 198 -6.20 -18.48 10.71
CA PRO A 198 -7.52 -17.86 10.56
C PRO A 198 -8.66 -18.88 10.75
N LYS A 199 -9.68 -18.52 11.54
CA LYS A 199 -10.93 -19.29 11.69
C LYS A 199 -12.10 -18.66 10.91
N GLY A 200 -12.01 -17.37 10.64
CA GLY A 200 -12.98 -16.57 9.91
C GLY A 200 -12.31 -15.46 9.09
N PRO A 201 -13.11 -14.66 8.38
CA PRO A 201 -12.59 -13.57 7.56
C PRO A 201 -11.71 -12.57 8.29
N GLY A 202 -10.69 -12.08 7.58
CA GLY A 202 -9.99 -10.84 7.92
C GLY A 202 -10.54 -9.66 7.12
N ALA A 203 -10.11 -8.44 7.45
CA ALA A 203 -10.34 -7.25 6.61
C ALA A 203 -9.30 -6.16 6.88
N GLU A 204 -9.11 -5.27 5.92
CA GLU A 204 -8.29 -4.07 6.05
C GLU A 204 -9.13 -2.87 6.47
N VAL A 205 -8.56 -2.03 7.33
CA VAL A 205 -9.13 -0.73 7.72
C VAL A 205 -8.02 0.30 7.78
N GLU A 206 -8.37 1.58 7.65
CA GLU A 206 -7.42 2.69 7.68
C GLU A 206 -7.84 3.69 8.77
N ALA A 207 -7.03 3.83 9.81
CA ALA A 207 -7.29 4.81 10.88
C ALA A 207 -6.66 6.17 10.62
N SER A 208 -5.56 6.16 9.88
CA SER A 208 -4.83 7.32 9.44
C SER A 208 -4.15 7.06 8.10
N ARG A 209 -3.89 8.16 7.39
CA ARG A 209 -3.26 8.18 6.08
C ARG A 209 -2.04 9.09 6.11
N GLY A 210 -0.94 8.63 5.51
CA GLY A 210 0.36 9.29 5.50
C GLY A 210 1.13 9.15 6.81
N CYS A 211 2.32 9.76 6.89
CA CYS A 211 3.21 9.60 8.04
C CYS A 211 3.96 10.92 8.32
N PRO A 212 4.05 11.39 9.59
CA PRO A 212 4.71 12.66 9.89
C PRO A 212 6.24 12.60 9.83
N TYR A 213 6.83 11.41 9.62
CA TYR A 213 8.28 11.20 9.56
C TYR A 213 8.81 11.25 8.12
N ARG A 214 10.11 11.49 7.97
CA ARG A 214 10.77 11.61 6.65
C ARG A 214 11.97 10.67 6.55
N CYS A 215 11.75 9.38 6.84
CA CYS A 215 12.82 8.38 6.74
C CYS A 215 13.36 8.32 5.31
N SER A 216 14.67 8.22 5.15
CA SER A 216 15.38 8.44 3.89
C SER A 216 14.97 7.46 2.77
N PHE A 217 14.59 6.25 3.16
CA PHE A 217 14.21 5.17 2.25
C PHE A 217 12.72 5.17 1.85
N CYS A 218 11.88 5.97 2.51
CA CYS A 218 10.44 5.93 2.32
C CYS A 218 9.99 6.80 1.13
N ALA A 219 9.19 6.23 0.22
CA ALA A 219 8.70 6.91 -0.97
C ALA A 219 7.37 7.67 -0.78
N LYS A 220 6.85 7.76 0.44
CA LYS A 220 5.53 8.37 0.70
C LYS A 220 5.40 9.81 0.20
N GLU A 221 6.50 10.54 0.05
CA GLU A 221 6.50 11.96 -0.37
C GLU A 221 5.92 12.16 -1.76
N THR A 222 5.96 11.14 -2.62
CA THR A 222 5.33 11.18 -3.95
C THR A 222 3.91 10.64 -3.96
N PHE A 223 3.29 10.36 -2.81
CA PHE A 223 1.92 9.83 -2.76
C PHE A 223 1.11 10.31 -1.54
N ARG A 224 1.49 9.92 -0.32
CA ARG A 224 0.77 10.17 0.94
C ARG A 224 1.70 10.79 1.99
N ASP A 225 2.13 12.05 1.77
CA ASP A 225 3.14 12.68 2.64
C ASP A 225 2.57 13.07 4.01
N ARG A 226 1.44 13.79 4.02
CA ARG A 226 0.89 14.36 5.26
C ARG A 226 0.06 13.36 6.04
N TYR A 227 0.22 13.39 7.36
CA TYR A 227 -0.54 12.58 8.30
C TYR A 227 -1.94 13.16 8.53
N ARG A 228 -2.98 12.36 8.27
CA ARG A 228 -4.39 12.68 8.50
C ARG A 228 -5.05 11.55 9.27
N ARG A 229 -5.97 11.86 10.18
CA ARG A 229 -6.75 10.85 10.93
C ARG A 229 -8.18 10.83 10.43
N ARG A 230 -8.78 9.65 10.50
CA ARG A 230 -10.20 9.45 10.27
C ARG A 230 -10.98 9.65 11.58
N PRO A 231 -12.19 10.23 11.54
CA PRO A 231 -13.03 10.34 12.73
C PRO A 231 -13.36 8.95 13.32
N VAL A 232 -13.21 8.79 14.64
CA VAL A 232 -13.49 7.53 15.33
C VAL A 232 -14.92 7.02 15.08
N PRO A 233 -15.97 7.85 15.14
CA PRO A 233 -17.34 7.36 14.87
C PRO A 233 -17.51 6.70 13.50
N VAL A 234 -16.88 7.26 12.45
CA VAL A 234 -16.94 6.73 11.08
C VAL A 234 -16.20 5.40 10.98
N MET A 235 -15.04 5.28 11.62
CA MET A 235 -14.30 4.01 11.68
C MET A 235 -15.09 2.93 12.41
N MET A 236 -15.78 3.30 13.49
CA MET A 236 -16.56 2.33 14.28
C MET A 236 -17.79 1.85 13.54
N GLU A 237 -18.43 2.72 12.77
CA GLU A 237 -19.51 2.32 11.86
C GLU A 237 -19.05 1.25 10.83
N GLU A 238 -17.85 1.42 10.27
CA GLU A 238 -17.24 0.46 9.34
C GLU A 238 -16.84 -0.85 10.03
N ILE A 239 -16.16 -0.76 11.17
CA ILE A 239 -15.70 -1.93 11.94
C ILE A 239 -16.86 -2.75 12.48
N ASP A 240 -17.91 -2.11 12.99
CA ASP A 240 -19.09 -2.80 13.51
C ASP A 240 -19.84 -3.55 12.39
N ARG A 241 -19.85 -3.02 11.15
CA ARG A 241 -20.36 -3.75 9.97
C ARG A 241 -19.51 -4.96 9.65
N LEU A 242 -18.18 -4.82 9.61
CA LEU A 242 -17.28 -5.95 9.33
C LEU A 242 -17.45 -7.06 10.38
N ILE A 243 -17.54 -6.70 11.66
CA ILE A 243 -17.83 -7.64 12.75
C ILE A 243 -19.17 -8.35 12.52
N ALA A 244 -20.22 -7.61 12.14
CA ALA A 244 -21.53 -8.20 11.83
C ALA A 244 -21.48 -9.16 10.62
N GLN A 245 -20.54 -8.96 9.69
CA GLN A 245 -20.28 -9.86 8.56
C GLN A 245 -19.39 -11.06 8.92
N GLY A 246 -18.97 -11.17 10.18
CA GLY A 246 -18.17 -12.28 10.70
C GLY A 246 -16.66 -12.07 10.64
N VAL A 247 -16.18 -10.86 10.38
CA VAL A 247 -14.75 -10.54 10.45
C VAL A 247 -14.26 -10.71 11.88
N GLU A 248 -13.19 -11.48 12.05
CA GLU A 248 -12.56 -11.73 13.35
C GLU A 248 -11.21 -11.04 13.51
N TYR A 249 -10.63 -10.56 12.40
CA TYR A 249 -9.34 -9.89 12.38
C TYR A 249 -9.34 -8.67 11.47
N LEU A 250 -8.79 -7.57 11.97
CA LEU A 250 -8.53 -6.36 11.20
C LEU A 250 -7.03 -6.15 11.06
N TYR A 251 -6.60 -5.66 9.91
CA TYR A 251 -5.28 -5.06 9.79
C TYR A 251 -5.40 -3.57 9.51
N PHE A 252 -4.81 -2.75 10.39
CA PHE A 252 -4.72 -1.31 10.16
C PHE A 252 -3.60 -1.02 9.17
N ILE A 253 -3.97 -0.65 7.94
CA ILE A 253 -3.04 -0.50 6.83
C ILE A 253 -2.23 0.81 6.85
N ASP A 254 -2.42 1.64 7.88
CA ASP A 254 -1.79 2.95 8.08
C ASP A 254 -0.27 2.94 7.80
N GLU A 255 0.25 3.98 7.14
CA GLU A 255 1.70 4.22 6.97
C GLU A 255 2.45 4.20 8.31
N ILE A 256 1.76 4.62 9.35
CA ILE A 256 2.18 4.48 10.73
C ILE A 256 0.96 4.56 11.65
N PHE A 257 0.65 3.47 12.33
CA PHE A 257 -0.38 3.48 13.36
C PHE A 257 0.17 4.17 14.62
N LEU A 258 -0.24 5.42 14.86
CA LEU A 258 0.19 6.20 16.02
C LEU A 258 -0.70 5.93 17.26
N PRO A 259 -0.18 6.14 18.48
CA PRO A 259 -1.00 6.09 19.68
C PRO A 259 -2.26 6.98 19.55
N ASN A 260 -3.42 6.35 19.74
CA ASN A 260 -4.73 6.99 19.66
C ASN A 260 -5.64 6.40 20.75
N GLU A 261 -5.69 7.06 21.90
CA GLU A 261 -6.46 6.59 23.06
C GLU A 261 -7.95 6.48 22.76
N GLU A 262 -8.53 7.44 22.02
CA GLU A 262 -9.95 7.44 21.64
C GLU A 262 -10.32 6.20 20.82
N LEU A 263 -9.53 5.88 19.79
CA LEU A 263 -9.74 4.69 18.96
C LEU A 263 -9.55 3.40 19.76
N LEU A 264 -8.48 3.30 20.54
CA LEU A 264 -8.21 2.09 21.32
C LEU A 264 -9.28 1.87 22.38
N ALA A 265 -9.70 2.93 23.08
CA ALA A 265 -10.79 2.85 24.05
C ALA A 265 -12.11 2.40 23.41
N ALA A 266 -12.39 2.86 22.18
CA ALA A 266 -13.55 2.37 21.45
C ALA A 266 -13.41 0.88 21.10
N LEU A 267 -12.23 0.40 20.69
CA LEU A 267 -12.02 -1.01 20.32
C LEU A 267 -12.07 -2.00 21.50
N VAL A 268 -11.88 -1.53 22.74
CA VAL A 268 -11.99 -2.38 23.94
C VAL A 268 -13.34 -3.11 23.96
N ASP A 269 -13.30 -4.39 24.32
CA ASP A 269 -14.44 -5.33 24.41
C ASP A 269 -15.15 -5.67 23.09
N ARG A 270 -14.71 -5.12 21.94
CA ARG A 270 -15.22 -5.57 20.64
C ARG A 270 -14.73 -6.99 20.33
N PRO A 271 -15.58 -7.85 19.73
CA PRO A 271 -15.23 -9.24 19.41
C PRO A 271 -14.37 -9.35 18.14
N VAL A 272 -13.32 -8.54 18.06
CA VAL A 272 -12.39 -8.50 16.93
C VAL A 272 -10.96 -8.41 17.45
N ARG A 273 -10.01 -8.96 16.70
CA ARG A 273 -8.58 -8.79 16.93
C ARG A 273 -7.98 -7.93 15.85
N PHE A 274 -6.83 -7.32 16.09
CA PHE A 274 -6.20 -6.53 15.05
C PHE A 274 -4.67 -6.52 15.08
N GLY A 275 -4.08 -6.25 13.92
CA GLY A 275 -2.66 -5.99 13.75
C GLY A 275 -2.39 -4.55 13.36
N ILE A 276 -1.20 -4.07 13.73
CA ILE A 276 -0.73 -2.72 13.37
C ILE A 276 0.72 -2.74 12.93
N GLN A 277 1.08 -1.75 12.11
CA GLN A 277 2.46 -1.33 11.95
C GLN A 277 2.71 -0.01 12.65
N THR A 278 3.82 0.09 13.38
CA THR A 278 4.15 1.30 14.12
C THR A 278 5.65 1.46 14.34
N ARG A 279 6.02 2.52 15.06
CA ARG A 279 7.34 2.65 15.66
C ARG A 279 7.20 2.56 17.17
N ILE A 280 7.91 1.61 17.78
CA ILE A 280 7.74 1.31 19.20
C ILE A 280 8.23 2.45 20.12
N ASP A 281 9.11 3.34 19.63
CA ASP A 281 9.62 4.50 20.39
C ASP A 281 8.53 5.53 20.73
N LEU A 282 7.41 5.51 20.01
CA LEU A 282 6.30 6.44 20.21
C LEU A 282 5.30 5.97 21.29
N TRP A 283 5.42 4.72 21.74
CA TRP A 283 4.47 4.11 22.66
C TRP A 283 4.97 4.15 24.10
N LYS A 284 4.16 4.77 24.96
CA LYS A 284 4.36 4.77 26.42
C LYS A 284 3.77 3.48 27.02
N PRO A 285 4.29 2.98 28.16
CA PRO A 285 3.81 1.73 28.77
C PRO A 285 2.28 1.64 28.90
N PRO A 286 1.57 2.66 29.45
CA PRO A 286 0.12 2.58 29.59
C PRO A 286 -0.63 2.47 28.25
N MET A 287 -0.08 3.07 27.19
CA MET A 287 -0.66 2.96 25.85
C MET A 287 -0.42 1.58 25.22
N ILE A 288 0.69 0.91 25.55
CA ILE A 288 0.96 -0.47 25.13
C ILE A 288 0.00 -1.43 25.82
N GLU A 289 -0.24 -1.24 27.12
CA GLU A 289 -1.23 -2.00 27.89
C GLU A 289 -2.65 -1.81 27.32
N LEU A 290 -3.03 -0.57 27.01
CA LEU A 290 -4.31 -0.25 26.37
C LEU A 290 -4.41 -0.88 24.98
N LEU A 291 -3.33 -0.87 24.19
CA LEU A 291 -3.28 -1.48 22.86
C LEU A 291 -3.58 -2.99 22.91
N GLY A 292 -2.97 -3.72 23.85
CA GLY A 292 -3.27 -5.13 24.05
C GLY A 292 -4.72 -5.36 24.52
N ARG A 293 -5.20 -4.55 25.48
CA ARG A 293 -6.60 -4.60 25.96
C ARG A 293 -7.63 -4.32 24.86
N ALA A 294 -7.30 -3.45 23.91
CA ALA A 294 -8.16 -3.15 22.76
C ALA A 294 -8.31 -4.34 21.80
N GLY A 295 -7.47 -5.38 21.92
CA GLY A 295 -7.51 -6.56 21.06
C GLY A 295 -6.38 -6.63 20.03
N CYS A 296 -5.32 -5.82 20.17
CA CYS A 296 -4.15 -5.94 19.33
C CYS A 296 -3.44 -7.28 19.58
N VAL A 297 -3.24 -8.06 18.52
CA VAL A 297 -2.55 -9.36 18.56
C VAL A 297 -1.29 -9.40 17.70
N SER A 298 -1.06 -8.38 16.86
CA SER A 298 0.13 -8.27 16.03
C SER A 298 0.68 -6.85 16.01
N ILE A 299 1.98 -6.70 16.26
CA ILE A 299 2.73 -5.45 16.07
C ILE A 299 3.91 -5.71 15.14
N GLU A 300 3.99 -4.92 14.08
CA GLU A 300 5.22 -4.72 13.32
C GLU A 300 5.87 -3.41 13.72
N ALA A 301 7.03 -3.47 14.37
CA ALA A 301 7.76 -2.31 14.87
C ALA A 301 9.01 -2.04 14.02
N GLY A 302 9.04 -0.89 13.34
CA GLY A 302 10.24 -0.43 12.61
C GLY A 302 11.31 0.13 13.55
N VAL A 303 12.33 -0.67 13.87
CA VAL A 303 13.53 -0.28 14.64
C VAL A 303 14.61 0.28 13.70
N GLU A 304 14.70 -0.30 12.51
CA GLU A 304 15.61 -0.06 11.39
C GLU A 304 17.09 -0.30 11.68
N SER A 305 17.62 0.20 12.79
CA SER A 305 19.04 0.02 13.12
C SER A 305 19.27 -0.01 14.62
N LEU A 306 20.32 -0.74 15.04
CA LEU A 306 20.72 -0.91 16.44
C LEU A 306 21.68 0.19 16.92
N THR A 307 22.27 0.94 16.00
CA THR A 307 23.12 2.09 16.34
C THR A 307 22.37 3.42 16.18
N PRO A 308 22.68 4.43 17.02
CA PRO A 308 22.24 5.80 16.77
C PRO A 308 22.69 6.31 15.39
N GLU A 309 23.91 5.97 14.96
CA GLU A 309 24.49 6.36 13.68
C GLU A 309 23.67 5.82 12.51
N GLY A 310 23.30 4.54 12.51
CA GLY A 310 22.47 3.94 11.48
C GLY A 310 21.05 4.50 11.46
N ARG A 311 20.43 4.73 12.63
CA ARG A 311 19.12 5.38 12.70
C ARG A 311 19.15 6.82 12.19
N ASN A 312 20.25 7.55 12.42
CA ASN A 312 20.46 8.89 11.88
C ASN A 312 20.71 8.86 10.36
N ALA A 313 21.48 7.89 9.87
CA ALA A 313 21.72 7.71 8.43
C ALA A 313 20.43 7.44 7.64
N LEU A 314 19.43 6.83 8.27
CA LEU A 314 18.10 6.56 7.70
C LEU A 314 17.06 7.67 7.97
N ASP A 315 17.48 8.81 8.54
CA ASP A 315 16.60 9.92 8.95
C ASP A 315 15.41 9.46 9.83
N LYS A 316 15.60 8.40 10.62
CA LYS A 316 14.55 7.83 11.48
C LYS A 316 14.15 8.79 12.60
N ASN A 317 15.01 9.73 12.97
CA ASN A 317 14.76 10.69 14.06
C ASN A 317 14.29 10.00 15.37
N CYS A 318 14.89 8.85 15.69
CA CYS A 318 14.63 8.11 16.92
C CYS A 318 15.64 8.54 17.99
N ARG A 319 15.16 9.10 19.10
CA ARG A 319 16.01 9.55 20.23
C ARG A 319 16.21 8.48 21.31
N MET A 320 15.47 7.38 21.21
CA MET A 320 15.52 6.28 22.16
C MET A 320 16.77 5.42 21.90
N ASP A 321 17.46 5.02 22.97
CA ASP A 321 18.55 4.04 22.88
C ASP A 321 18.00 2.63 22.63
N THR A 322 18.90 1.74 22.19
CA THR A 322 18.53 0.39 21.77
C THR A 322 18.01 -0.44 22.94
N ASP A 323 18.59 -0.30 24.15
CA ASP A 323 18.13 -1.02 25.35
C ASP A 323 16.70 -0.62 25.75
N THR A 324 16.35 0.65 25.60
CA THR A 324 15.00 1.14 25.89
C THR A 324 14.02 0.69 24.81
N LEU A 325 14.43 0.66 23.54
CA LEU A 325 13.63 0.05 22.47
C LEU A 325 13.37 -1.44 22.75
N THR A 326 14.41 -2.20 23.13
CA THR A 326 14.31 -3.61 23.52
C THR A 326 13.31 -3.81 24.65
N ARG A 327 13.42 -3.02 25.74
CA ARG A 327 12.48 -3.09 26.86
C ARG A 327 11.04 -2.76 26.45
N ARG A 328 10.84 -1.84 25.51
CA ARG A 328 9.50 -1.51 24.97
C ARG A 328 8.92 -2.64 24.14
N LEU A 329 9.72 -3.31 23.32
CA LEU A 329 9.30 -4.48 22.53
C LEU A 329 8.94 -5.65 23.44
N ILE A 330 9.76 -5.92 24.46
CA ILE A 330 9.47 -6.97 25.46
C ILE A 330 8.19 -6.66 26.22
N LEU A 331 7.98 -5.41 26.64
CA LEU A 331 6.73 -4.99 27.26
C LEU A 331 5.54 -5.21 26.32
N ALA A 332 5.65 -4.82 25.05
CA ALA A 332 4.58 -5.06 24.07
C ALA A 332 4.24 -6.55 23.95
N LYS A 333 5.24 -7.42 23.97
CA LYS A 333 5.06 -8.87 23.90
C LYS A 333 4.32 -9.47 25.11
N GLN A 334 4.32 -8.79 26.26
CA GLN A 334 3.53 -9.19 27.43
C GLN A 334 2.02 -8.99 27.20
N HIS A 335 1.63 -8.14 26.26
CA HIS A 335 0.23 -7.78 25.99
C HIS A 335 -0.26 -8.19 24.60
N VAL A 336 0.65 -8.45 23.65
CA VAL A 336 0.35 -8.72 22.24
C VAL A 336 0.98 -10.05 21.81
N ALA A 337 0.18 -10.90 21.16
CA ALA A 337 0.56 -12.27 20.84
C ALA A 337 1.77 -12.37 19.90
N PHE A 338 1.86 -11.52 18.88
CA PHE A 338 2.98 -11.45 17.95
C PHE A 338 3.57 -10.04 17.93
N VAL A 339 4.87 -9.93 18.22
CA VAL A 339 5.60 -8.67 18.13
C VAL A 339 6.84 -8.92 17.29
N GLN A 340 6.96 -8.15 16.22
CA GLN A 340 8.03 -8.19 15.24
C GLN A 340 8.84 -6.90 15.31
N ALA A 341 10.15 -7.01 15.40
CA ALA A 341 11.08 -5.91 15.35
C ALA A 341 11.87 -5.95 14.03
N ASN A 342 11.70 -4.90 13.22
CA ASN A 342 12.24 -4.81 11.87
C ASN A 342 13.54 -4.00 11.84
N LEU A 343 14.58 -4.59 11.25
CA LEU A 343 15.87 -3.99 10.93
C LEU A 343 16.04 -3.85 9.42
N ILE A 344 16.75 -2.81 9.02
CA ILE A 344 17.12 -2.45 7.67
C ILE A 344 18.64 -2.35 7.61
N ALA A 345 19.25 -2.81 6.52
CA ALA A 345 20.68 -2.70 6.32
C ALA A 345 21.11 -1.22 6.24
N SER A 346 21.69 -0.69 7.32
CA SER A 346 22.19 0.69 7.43
C SER A 346 23.70 0.82 7.19
N GLY A 347 24.43 -0.31 7.15
CA GLY A 347 25.89 -0.37 7.04
C GLY A 347 26.66 -0.11 8.34
N THR A 348 25.97 0.16 9.44
CA THR A 348 26.58 0.49 10.74
C THR A 348 26.44 -0.61 11.79
N ASP A 349 25.41 -1.45 11.67
CA ASP A 349 25.16 -2.55 12.59
C ASP A 349 26.06 -3.75 12.23
N THR A 350 26.89 -4.21 13.17
CA THR A 350 27.73 -5.40 12.91
C THR A 350 26.91 -6.68 12.98
N PRO A 351 27.27 -7.74 12.24
CA PRO A 351 26.59 -9.03 12.31
C PRO A 351 26.51 -9.59 13.75
N GLU A 352 27.55 -9.39 14.55
CA GLU A 352 27.61 -9.82 15.96
C GLU A 352 26.58 -9.08 16.82
N MET A 353 26.47 -7.76 16.66
CA MET A 353 25.48 -6.93 17.37
C MET A 353 24.06 -7.36 17.02
N VAL A 354 23.80 -7.58 15.73
CA VAL A 354 22.48 -8.02 15.24
C VAL A 354 22.13 -9.40 15.80
N ARG A 355 23.05 -10.37 15.74
CA ARG A 355 22.81 -11.70 16.31
C ARG A 355 22.50 -11.63 17.80
N ALA A 356 23.33 -10.94 18.57
CA ALA A 356 23.15 -10.81 20.02
C ALA A 356 21.79 -10.19 20.38
N TRP A 357 21.42 -9.08 19.74
CA TRP A 357 20.14 -8.40 19.99
C TRP A 357 18.93 -9.26 19.59
N ARG A 358 19.02 -9.97 18.45
CA ARG A 358 17.96 -10.89 18.01
C ARG A 358 17.80 -12.06 18.98
N ASP A 359 18.89 -12.63 19.48
CA ASP A 359 18.85 -13.73 20.44
C ASP A 359 18.23 -13.28 21.77
N GLU A 360 18.54 -12.07 22.23
CA GLU A 360 17.89 -11.46 23.40
C GLU A 360 16.37 -11.31 23.20
N LEU A 361 15.94 -10.72 22.08
CA LEU A 361 14.52 -10.56 21.77
C LEU A 361 13.79 -11.90 21.64
N ARG A 362 14.41 -12.87 20.97
CA ARG A 362 13.86 -14.23 20.81
C ARG A 362 13.69 -14.95 22.13
N SER A 363 14.60 -14.75 23.09
CA SER A 363 14.47 -15.32 24.45
C SER A 363 13.23 -14.80 25.20
N HIS A 364 12.68 -13.66 24.77
CA HIS A 364 11.44 -13.07 25.27
C HIS A 364 10.24 -13.28 24.33
N GLY A 365 10.39 -14.06 23.25
CA GLY A 365 9.32 -14.33 22.29
C GLY A 365 9.00 -13.18 21.32
N VAL A 366 9.87 -12.17 21.23
CA VAL A 366 9.81 -11.13 20.19
C VAL A 366 10.55 -11.66 18.97
N TRP A 367 9.90 -11.60 17.80
CA TRP A 367 10.52 -11.97 16.54
C TRP A 367 11.33 -10.79 16.01
N ALA A 368 12.51 -11.04 15.45
CA ALA A 368 13.34 -10.01 14.84
C ALA A 368 14.00 -10.54 13.56
N ASN A 369 13.87 -9.78 12.47
CA ASN A 369 14.44 -10.12 11.17
C ASN A 369 15.96 -9.92 11.16
N ASP A 370 16.61 -10.55 10.17
CA ASP A 370 17.90 -10.06 9.69
C ASP A 370 17.70 -8.72 8.94
N PRO A 371 18.69 -7.81 8.94
CA PRO A 371 18.55 -6.53 8.28
C PRO A 371 18.23 -6.71 6.80
N VAL A 372 17.10 -6.16 6.36
CA VAL A 372 16.70 -6.28 4.95
C VAL A 372 17.43 -5.26 4.08
N PRO A 373 17.83 -5.64 2.85
CA PRO A 373 18.40 -4.70 1.90
C PRO A 373 17.38 -3.63 1.50
N LEU A 374 17.87 -2.44 1.17
CA LEU A 374 17.04 -1.32 0.75
C LEU A 374 16.88 -1.29 -0.77
N PHE A 375 15.64 -1.34 -1.23
CA PHE A 375 15.29 -0.86 -2.57
C PHE A 375 15.14 0.66 -2.53
N ARG A 376 15.91 1.38 -3.36
CA ARG A 376 15.82 2.84 -3.47
C ARG A 376 14.61 3.20 -4.31
N TYR A 377 13.44 3.22 -3.68
CA TYR A 377 12.20 3.56 -4.36
C TYR A 377 12.28 4.92 -5.06
N PRO A 378 11.92 5.02 -6.35
CA PRO A 378 11.74 6.29 -7.02
C PRO A 378 10.85 7.23 -6.19
N GLY A 379 11.35 8.43 -5.92
CA GLY A 379 10.66 9.43 -5.08
C GLY A 379 11.13 9.47 -3.62
N SER A 380 11.81 8.44 -3.11
CA SER A 380 12.42 8.48 -1.77
C SER A 380 13.60 9.47 -1.69
N PRO A 381 13.91 10.03 -0.50
CA PRO A 381 15.13 10.83 -0.31
C PRO A 381 16.41 10.13 -0.74
N ASP A 382 16.57 8.82 -0.46
CA ASP A 382 17.76 8.04 -0.83
C ASP A 382 17.91 7.87 -2.34
N TYR A 383 16.80 7.65 -3.06
CA TYR A 383 16.81 7.68 -4.52
C TYR A 383 17.29 9.05 -5.02
N ARG A 384 16.75 10.15 -4.47
CA ARG A 384 17.09 11.50 -4.90
C ARG A 384 18.54 11.87 -4.61
N LYS A 385 19.09 11.38 -3.49
CA LYS A 385 20.50 11.55 -3.15
C LYS A 385 21.42 10.82 -4.14
N ALA A 386 21.01 9.65 -4.63
CA ALA A 386 21.78 8.86 -5.57
C ALA A 386 21.68 9.37 -7.02
N TRP A 387 20.48 9.74 -7.48
CA TRP A 387 20.21 9.98 -8.90
C TRP A 387 19.43 11.27 -9.22
N GLY A 388 19.10 12.09 -8.23
CA GLY A 388 18.29 13.30 -8.42
C GLY A 388 16.78 13.02 -8.51
N LEU A 389 16.01 13.98 -9.03
CA LEU A 389 14.57 13.82 -9.17
C LEU A 389 14.23 12.66 -10.14
N PRO A 390 13.16 11.88 -9.88
CA PRO A 390 12.74 10.81 -10.78
C PRO A 390 12.49 11.31 -12.21
N ASP A 391 13.13 10.68 -13.18
CA ASP A 391 12.87 10.82 -14.61
C ASP A 391 12.00 9.66 -15.12
N ASP A 392 11.71 9.62 -16.42
CA ASP A 392 10.85 8.58 -17.02
C ASP A 392 11.46 7.16 -16.98
N LEU A 393 12.74 7.01 -16.57
CA LEU A 393 13.45 5.74 -16.42
C LEU A 393 13.78 5.41 -14.96
N ALA A 394 13.15 6.11 -14.00
CA ALA A 394 13.50 6.00 -12.59
C ALA A 394 13.28 4.59 -12.02
N TRP A 395 12.20 3.92 -12.41
CA TRP A 395 11.87 2.57 -11.94
C TRP A 395 12.86 1.54 -12.48
N GLU A 396 13.18 1.60 -13.78
CA GLU A 396 14.19 0.76 -14.42
C GLU A 396 15.54 0.93 -13.73
N ARG A 397 15.97 2.17 -13.53
CA ARG A 397 17.24 2.49 -12.87
C ARG A 397 17.32 1.91 -11.47
N ALA A 398 16.24 2.03 -10.69
CA ALA A 398 16.19 1.51 -9.33
C ALA A 398 16.22 -0.03 -9.30
N VAL A 399 15.51 -0.70 -10.21
CA VAL A 399 15.52 -2.17 -10.33
C VAL A 399 16.87 -2.67 -10.81
N ASP A 400 17.46 -2.07 -11.85
CA ASP A 400 18.77 -2.45 -12.37
C ASP A 400 19.87 -2.30 -11.31
N ASP A 401 19.85 -1.21 -10.52
CA ASP A 401 20.74 -1.02 -9.38
C ASP A 401 20.52 -2.08 -8.29
N TYR A 402 19.27 -2.41 -7.97
CA TYR A 402 18.97 -3.44 -6.97
C TYR A 402 19.48 -4.82 -7.40
N LEU A 403 19.24 -5.21 -8.66
CA LEU A 403 19.70 -6.48 -9.23
C LEU A 403 21.23 -6.55 -9.34
N ALA A 404 21.89 -5.43 -9.64
CA ALA A 404 23.36 -5.39 -9.74
C ALA A 404 24.06 -5.54 -8.38
N ASN A 405 23.42 -5.07 -7.29
CA ASN A 405 24.01 -5.03 -5.96
C ASN A 405 23.61 -6.21 -5.05
N HIS A 406 22.66 -7.06 -5.47
CA HIS A 406 22.18 -8.18 -4.66
C HIS A 406 22.23 -9.49 -5.46
N THR A 407 23.03 -10.44 -4.98
CA THR A 407 23.20 -11.77 -5.58
C THR A 407 22.41 -12.86 -4.85
N SER A 408 21.81 -12.53 -3.70
CA SER A 408 20.86 -13.36 -2.96
C SER A 408 19.63 -12.54 -2.59
N PHE A 409 18.46 -13.18 -2.69
CA PHE A 409 17.17 -12.59 -2.35
C PHE A 409 16.57 -13.34 -1.15
N SER A 410 15.66 -12.70 -0.42
CA SER A 410 14.98 -13.33 0.71
C SER A 410 14.10 -14.51 0.27
N ASP A 411 13.78 -15.44 1.18
CA ASP A 411 12.94 -16.62 0.88
C ASP A 411 11.51 -16.27 0.38
N ILE A 412 11.09 -15.01 0.54
CA ILE A 412 9.79 -14.49 0.08
C ILE A 412 9.87 -13.74 -1.25
N GLN A 413 11.08 -13.49 -1.75
CA GLN A 413 11.36 -12.91 -3.06
C GLN A 413 11.55 -14.02 -4.09
N GLU A 414 11.36 -13.68 -5.36
CA GLU A 414 11.76 -14.57 -6.45
C GLU A 414 13.27 -14.82 -6.40
N GLU A 415 13.70 -16.08 -6.54
CA GLU A 415 15.11 -16.45 -6.48
C GLU A 415 15.93 -15.84 -7.64
N ARG A 416 15.25 -15.49 -8.74
CA ARG A 416 15.84 -14.92 -9.96
C ARG A 416 14.92 -13.83 -10.54
N PRO A 417 14.83 -12.66 -9.89
CA PRO A 417 14.03 -11.56 -10.40
C PRO A 417 14.63 -11.04 -11.71
N LEU A 418 13.75 -10.54 -12.57
CA LEU A 418 14.06 -10.06 -13.91
C LEU A 418 14.08 -8.52 -13.95
N PRO A 419 14.87 -7.92 -14.85
CA PRO A 419 14.82 -6.48 -15.08
C PRO A 419 13.45 -6.08 -15.67
N LEU A 420 13.02 -4.83 -15.44
CA LEU A 420 11.69 -4.38 -15.85
C LEU A 420 11.45 -4.50 -17.36
N GLN A 421 12.48 -4.33 -18.17
CA GLN A 421 12.39 -4.45 -19.64
C GLN A 421 12.09 -5.88 -20.10
N ALA A 422 12.31 -6.89 -19.24
CA ALA A 422 11.94 -8.28 -19.49
C ALA A 422 10.54 -8.62 -18.96
N LEU A 423 10.06 -7.90 -17.94
CA LEU A 423 8.72 -8.10 -17.35
C LEU A 423 7.65 -7.32 -18.11
N GLU A 424 7.94 -6.08 -18.48
CA GLU A 424 6.97 -5.14 -19.05
C GLU A 424 6.92 -5.21 -20.58
N ARG A 425 5.75 -4.90 -21.12
CA ARG A 425 5.57 -4.69 -22.56
C ARG A 425 6.16 -3.33 -22.95
N PRO A 426 6.81 -3.21 -24.12
CA PRO A 426 7.26 -1.91 -24.60
C PRO A 426 6.05 -1.00 -24.85
N PRO A 427 6.19 0.33 -24.63
CA PRO A 427 5.14 1.28 -24.97
C PRO A 427 4.73 1.14 -26.44
N ARG A 428 3.44 1.29 -26.75
CA ARG A 428 3.00 1.35 -28.15
C ARG A 428 3.70 2.52 -28.82
N ARG A 429 4.45 2.23 -29.89
CA ARG A 429 4.97 3.28 -30.77
C ARG A 429 3.76 4.02 -31.34
N ALA A 430 3.75 5.35 -31.26
CA ALA A 430 2.82 6.15 -32.03
C ALA A 430 2.97 5.71 -33.50
N VAL A 431 1.88 5.23 -34.09
CA VAL A 431 1.85 4.99 -35.53
C VAL A 431 2.04 6.37 -36.17
N ALA A 432 3.17 6.53 -36.86
CA ALA A 432 3.56 7.79 -37.50
C ALA A 432 2.58 8.23 -38.57
#